data_AF-A0A2P1UIY4-F1
#
_entry.id   AF-A0A2P1UIY4-F1
#
_cell.length_a   1.000
_cell.length_b   1.000
_cell.length_c   1.000
_cell.angle_alpha   90.00
_cell.angle_beta   90.00
_cell.angle_gamma   90.00
#
_symmetry.space_group_name_H-M   'P 1'
#
loop_
_entity.id
_entity.type
_entity.pdbx_description
1 polymer ?
#
loop_
_entity_poly.entity_id
_entity_poly.type
_entity_poly.pdbx_seq_one_letter_code
_entity_poly.pdbx_strand_id
1 'polypeptide(L)' 'MRESVIYQDILEEGREEGALTSKLNSIPRLSALGLSVEQIAQALDLDLEIEQVPEVNEGQN' A
#
# COMPACT_ATOMS: atom_id res chain seq x y z
N MET A 1 -18.89 -16.42 25.09
CA MET A 1 -17.56 -16.51 24.45
C MET A 1 -17.47 -15.85 23.07
N ARG A 2 -18.57 -15.56 22.35
CA ARG A 2 -18.49 -14.88 21.03
C ARG A 2 -17.95 -13.44 21.09
N GLU A 3 -18.18 -12.73 22.19
CA GLU A 3 -17.70 -11.33 22.35
C GLU A 3 -16.17 -11.21 22.41
N SER A 4 -15.45 -12.23 22.87
CA SER A 4 -13.98 -12.20 22.97
C SER A 4 -13.28 -12.35 21.62
N VAL A 5 -13.88 -13.13 20.70
CA VAL A 5 -13.31 -13.37 19.35
C VAL A 5 -13.49 -12.13 18.48
N ILE A 6 -14.70 -11.55 18.48
CA ILE A 6 -15.01 -10.32 17.73
C ILE A 6 -14.08 -9.16 18.14
N TYR A 7 -13.74 -9.05 19.42
CA TYR A 7 -12.84 -7.99 19.90
C TYR A 7 -11.38 -8.22 19.45
N GLN A 8 -10.93 -9.48 19.38
CA GLN A 8 -9.61 -9.81 18.85
C GLN A 8 -9.54 -9.51 17.35
N ASP A 9 -10.57 -9.88 16.60
CA ASP A 9 -10.65 -9.62 15.16
C ASP A 9 -10.57 -8.10 14.86
N ILE A 10 -11.34 -7.26 15.58
CA ILE A 10 -11.31 -5.80 15.41
C ILE A 10 -9.93 -5.20 15.74
N LEU A 11 -9.26 -5.72 16.78
CA LEU A 11 -7.92 -5.25 17.15
C LEU A 11 -6.87 -5.65 16.11
N GLU A 12 -7.00 -6.85 15.56
CA GLU A 12 -6.11 -7.36 14.52
C GLU A 12 -6.29 -6.58 13.22
N GLU A 13 -7.53 -6.38 12.76
CA GLU A 13 -7.87 -5.52 11.62
C GLU A 13 -7.33 -4.10 11.79
N GLY A 14 -7.57 -3.47 12.94
CA GLY A 14 -7.09 -2.11 13.20
C GLY A 14 -5.56 -2.00 13.23
N ARG A 15 -4.87 -3.07 13.65
CA ARG A 15 -3.40 -3.13 13.62
C ARG A 15 -2.88 -3.27 12.19
N GLU A 16 -3.52 -4.10 11.38
CA GLU A 16 -3.17 -4.30 9.97
C GLU A 16 -3.41 -3.03 9.15
N GLU A 17 -4.58 -2.40 9.29
CA GLU A 17 -4.92 -1.13 8.64
C GLU A 17 -3.96 -0.01 9.04
N GLY A 18 -3.64 0.08 10.34
CA GLY A 18 -2.68 1.06 10.86
C GLY A 18 -1.27 0.87 10.29
N ALA A 19 -0.81 -0.38 10.19
CA ALA A 19 0.48 -0.72 9.60
C ALA A 19 0.53 -0.35 8.12
N LEU A 20 -0.49 -0.70 7.34
CA LEU A 20 -0.58 -0.37 5.92
C LEU A 20 -0.64 1.15 5.71
N THR A 21 -1.46 1.86 6.47
CA THR A 21 -1.60 3.32 6.42
C THR A 21 -0.27 4.01 6.71
N SER A 22 0.48 3.54 7.72
CA SER A 22 1.80 4.09 8.06
C SER A 22 2.84 3.87 6.96
N LYS A 23 2.85 2.69 6.33
CA LYS A 23 3.73 2.39 5.20
C LYS A 23 3.43 3.33 4.03
N LEU A 24 2.15 3.44 3.63
CA LEU A 24 1.72 4.31 2.52
C LEU A 24 2.06 5.79 2.76
N ASN A 25 1.83 6.30 3.97
CA ASN A 25 2.15 7.69 4.33
C ASN A 25 3.66 7.99 4.30
N SER A 26 4.51 6.96 4.34
CA SER A 26 5.97 7.12 4.26
C SER A 26 6.47 7.23 2.82
N ILE A 27 5.71 6.73 1.84
CA ILE A 27 6.09 6.70 0.40
C ILE A 27 6.48 8.08 -0.13
N PRO A 28 5.71 9.17 0.06
CA PRO A 28 6.09 10.49 -0.47
C PRO A 28 7.44 10.98 0.06
N ARG A 29 7.75 10.67 1.33
CA ARG A 29 9.00 11.06 1.98
C ARG A 29 10.19 10.25 1.43
N LEU A 30 10.01 8.94 1.24
CA LEU A 30 11.02 8.07 0.64
C LEU A 30 11.29 8.42 -0.83
N SER A 31 10.23 8.74 -1.58
CA SER A 31 10.34 9.23 -2.95
C SER A 31 11.10 10.56 -3.03
N ALA A 32 10.84 11.49 -2.10
CA ALA A 32 11.59 12.75 -2.01
C ALA A 32 13.08 12.57 -1.68
N LEU A 33 13.46 11.46 -1.05
CA LEU A 33 14.86 11.09 -0.81
C LEU A 33 15.53 10.45 -2.05
N GLY A 34 14.82 10.29 -3.16
CA GLY A 34 15.33 9.77 -4.42
C GLY A 34 15.32 8.25 -4.54
N LEU A 35 14.58 7.55 -3.68
CA LEU A 35 14.38 6.10 -3.78
C LEU A 35 13.45 5.75 -4.96
N SER A 36 13.76 4.68 -5.69
CA SER A 36 12.90 4.16 -6.75
C SER A 36 11.65 3.49 -6.16
N VAL A 37 10.59 3.33 -6.96
CA VAL A 37 9.34 2.69 -6.53
C VAL A 37 9.60 1.25 -6.05
N GLU A 38 10.49 0.53 -6.72
CA GLU A 38 10.91 -0.83 -6.37
C GLU A 38 11.66 -0.86 -5.03
N GLN A 39 12.55 0.11 -4.78
CA GLN A 39 13.27 0.22 -3.52
C GLN A 39 12.34 0.57 -2.36
N ILE A 40 11.36 1.46 -2.60
CA ILE A 40 10.35 1.83 -1.63
C ILE A 40 9.48 0.63 -1.27
N ALA A 41 9.02 -0.13 -2.27
CA ALA A 41 8.22 -1.33 -2.05
C ALA A 41 8.98 -2.39 -1.26
N GLN A 42 10.24 -2.65 -1.62
CA GLN A 42 11.10 -3.57 -0.86
C GLN A 42 11.35 -3.08 0.57
N ALA A 43 11.57 -1.78 0.79
CA ALA A 43 11.78 -1.22 2.11
C ALA A 43 10.52 -1.23 3.01
N LEU A 44 9.34 -1.30 2.40
CA LEU A 44 8.05 -1.31 3.09
C LEU A 44 7.41 -2.70 3.12
N ASP A 45 8.08 -3.75 2.63
CA ASP A 45 7.50 -5.08 2.41
C ASP A 45 6.13 -4.99 1.72
N LEU A 46 6.09 -4.27 0.60
CA LEU A 46 4.91 -4.14 -0.25
C LEU A 46 5.16 -4.86 -1.57
N ASP A 47 4.15 -5.58 -2.04
CA ASP A 47 4.15 -6.15 -3.38
C ASP A 47 3.81 -5.07 -4.40
N LEU A 48 4.59 -4.97 -5.47
CA LEU A 48 4.30 -4.10 -6.60
C LEU A 48 3.55 -4.89 -7.66
N GLU A 49 2.31 -4.50 -7.89
CA GLU A 49 1.55 -4.94 -9.05
C GLU A 49 1.62 -3.86 -10.13
N ILE A 50 2.26 -4.18 -11.25
CA ILE A 50 2.33 -3.28 -12.40
C ILE A 50 1.08 -3.53 -13.24
N GLU A 51 0.05 -2.73 -13.01
CA GLU A 51 -1.08 -2.68 -13.94
C GLU A 51 -0.69 -1.88 -15.19
N GLN A 52 -0.64 -2.56 -16.34
CA GLN A 52 -0.49 -1.89 -17.63
C GLN A 52 -1.81 -1.17 -17.93
N VAL A 53 -1.86 0.13 -17.64
CA VAL A 53 -2.97 0.98 -18.09
C VAL A 53 -2.94 0.98 -19.62
N PRO A 54 -4.00 0.54 -20.32
CA PRO A 54 -4.00 0.57 -21.78
C PRO A 54 -3.78 2.01 -22.22
N GLU A 55 -2.72 2.22 -23.01
CA GLU A 55 -2.42 3.49 -23.64
C GLU A 55 -3.65 3.90 -24.45
N VAL A 56 -4.38 4.90 -23.93
CA VAL A 56 -5.47 5.52 -24.67
C VAL A 56 -4.79 6.35 -25.74
N ASN A 57 -4.45 5.70 -26.86
CA ASN A 57 -4.09 6.38 -28.09
C ASN A 57 -5.34 7.18 -28.49
N GLU A 58 -5.34 8.46 -28.12
CA GLU A 58 -6.26 9.45 -28.65
C GLU A 58 -6.09 9.44 -30.17
N GLY A 59 -6.95 8.66 -30.81
CA GLY A 59 -7.08 8.60 -32.26
C GLY A 59 -7.45 9.98 -32.77
N GLN A 60 -6.44 10.74 -33.17
CA GLN A 60 -6.58 11.84 -34.10
C GLN A 60 -7.11 11.24 -35.43
N ASN A 61 -8.40 11.40 -35.70
CA ASN A 61 -8.96 11.30 -37.05
C ASN A 61 -10.19 12.22 -37.17
#